data_AF-A0A7D5RLT6-F1
#
_entry.id   AF-A0A7D5RLT6-F1
#
_cell.length_a   1.000
_cell.length_b   1.000
_cell.length_c   1.000
_cell.angle_alpha   90.00
_cell.angle_beta   90.00
_cell.angle_gamma   90.00
#
_symmetry.space_group_name_H-M   'P 1'
#
loop_
_entity.id
_entity.type
_entity.pdbx_description
1 polymer ?
#
loop_
_entity_poly.entity_id
_entity_poly.type
_entity_poly.pdbx_seq_one_letter_code
_entity_poly.pdbx_strand_id
1 'polypeptide(L)'
;MKDKNQWIEVVAFALPLLIASSLFFSCKQDKLVNDWTRMNLSGYVMTIKEHSFKAIDTLGEIVQGERMSPSWRRDSYIVFNRAGNKVEENFYRNDGKMWSKSVFSYDKNRKK
;
A
#
# COMPACT_ATOMS: atom_id res chain seq x y z
N MET A 1 8.23 -1.34 66.03
CA MET A 1 9.00 -0.27 65.35
C MET A 1 9.34 -0.79 63.95
N LYS A 2 8.46 -0.56 62.96
CA LYS A 2 8.66 -1.09 61.61
C LYS A 2 9.77 -0.29 60.93
N ASP A 3 10.77 -0.99 60.43
CA ASP A 3 11.99 -0.42 59.86
C ASP A 3 11.66 0.55 58.72
N LYS A 4 12.06 1.81 58.86
CA LYS A 4 11.84 2.86 57.85
C LYS A 4 12.63 2.55 56.58
N ASN A 5 13.68 1.74 56.66
CA ASN A 5 14.51 1.38 55.52
C ASN A 5 13.80 0.36 54.61
N GLN A 6 12.99 -0.52 55.18
CA GLN A 6 12.20 -1.49 54.41
C GLN A 6 11.16 -0.80 53.50
N TRP A 7 10.59 0.33 53.95
CA TRP A 7 9.68 1.14 53.14
C TRP A 7 10.40 1.91 52.03
N ILE A 8 11.60 2.42 52.29
CA ILE A 8 12.39 3.16 51.29
C ILE A 8 12.86 2.23 50.18
N GLU A 9 13.29 1.01 50.49
CA GLU A 9 13.67 0.03 49.46
C GLU A 9 12.46 -0.41 48.61
N VAL A 10 11.33 -0.71 49.23
CA VAL A 10 10.10 -1.09 48.50
C VAL A 10 9.66 0.03 47.54
N VAL A 11 9.77 1.29 47.93
CA VAL A 11 9.43 2.44 47.06
C VAL A 11 10.50 2.66 45.98
N ALA A 12 11.77 2.48 46.29
CA ALA A 12 12.89 2.62 45.35
C ALA A 12 12.90 1.55 44.25
N PHE A 13 12.44 0.33 44.55
CA PHE A 13 12.28 -0.74 43.55
C PHE A 13 10.97 -0.64 42.76
N ALA A 14 9.89 -0.10 43.34
CA ALA A 14 8.59 0.02 42.66
C ALA A 14 8.49 1.21 41.68
N LEU A 15 9.21 2.30 41.91
CA LEU A 15 9.19 3.51 41.05
C LEU A 15 9.68 3.25 39.61
N PRO A 16 10.81 2.55 39.37
CA PRO A 16 11.27 2.22 38.02
C PRO A 16 10.31 1.30 37.26
N LEU A 17 9.63 0.39 37.96
CA LEU A 17 8.63 -0.53 37.41
C LEU A 17 7.37 0.20 36.92
N LEU A 18 6.95 1.26 37.62
CA LEU A 18 5.83 2.12 37.21
C LEU A 18 6.18 3.02 36.02
N ILE A 19 7.43 3.48 35.89
CA ILE A 19 7.91 4.30 34.77
C ILE A 19 8.15 3.46 33.52
N ALA A 20 8.56 2.19 33.66
CA ALA A 20 8.68 1.26 32.54
C ALA A 20 7.32 0.88 31.93
N SER A 21 6.25 0.90 32.73
CA SER A 21 4.87 0.60 32.30
C SER A 21 4.28 1.70 31.40
N SER A 22 4.62 2.97 31.63
CA SER A 22 4.10 4.11 30.86
C SER A 22 4.77 4.31 29.49
N LEU A 23 5.82 3.55 29.16
CA LEU A 23 6.48 3.56 27.85
C LEU A 23 5.79 2.65 26.81
N PHE A 24 4.69 1.98 27.18
CA PHE A 24 3.84 1.21 26.25
C PHE A 24 2.63 2.00 25.73
N PHE A 25 2.67 3.33 25.71
CA PHE A 25 1.91 4.06 24.69
C PHE A 25 2.56 3.78 23.34
N SER A 26 2.26 2.58 22.82
CA SER A 26 2.42 2.20 21.43
C SER A 26 1.75 3.29 20.62
N CYS A 27 2.58 4.22 20.14
CA CYS A 27 2.22 5.11 19.06
C CYS A 27 1.65 4.19 17.99
N LYS A 28 0.34 4.29 17.71
CA LYS A 28 -0.23 3.66 16.53
C LYS A 28 0.50 4.30 15.37
N GLN A 29 1.55 3.63 14.89
CA GLN A 29 2.25 4.08 13.72
C GLN A 29 1.28 3.73 12.60
N ASP A 30 0.45 4.70 12.22
CA ASP A 30 -0.48 4.56 11.12
C ASP A 30 0.33 4.02 9.96
N LYS A 31 0.08 2.75 9.62
CA LYS A 31 0.81 2.05 8.57
C LYS A 31 0.65 2.94 7.35
N LEU A 32 1.75 3.48 6.83
CA LEU A 32 1.70 4.39 5.70
C LEU A 32 1.06 3.67 4.51
N VAL A 33 -0.23 3.88 4.29
CA VAL A 33 -0.99 3.20 3.24
C VAL A 33 -0.83 3.98 1.93
N ASN A 34 0.07 3.52 1.08
CA ASN A 34 0.22 4.00 -0.29
C ASN A 34 -0.48 3.07 -1.30
N ASP A 35 -0.52 3.45 -2.57
CA ASP A 35 -1.18 2.63 -3.60
C ASP A 35 -0.46 1.29 -3.83
N TRP A 36 0.87 1.22 -3.67
CA TRP A 36 1.58 -0.08 -3.70
C TRP A 36 1.04 -1.06 -2.66
N THR A 37 0.91 -0.64 -1.40
CA THR A 37 0.39 -1.49 -0.33
C THR A 37 -1.08 -1.86 -0.56
N ARG A 38 -1.91 -0.95 -1.10
CA ARG A 38 -3.31 -1.24 -1.46
C ARG A 38 -3.43 -2.26 -2.58
N MET A 39 -2.49 -2.26 -3.52
CA MET A 39 -2.44 -3.16 -4.67
C MET A 39 -1.62 -4.42 -4.42
N ASN A 40 -1.15 -4.64 -3.19
CA ASN A 40 -0.30 -5.76 -2.81
C ASN A 40 0.97 -5.90 -3.66
N LEU A 41 1.57 -4.75 -4.03
CA LEU A 41 2.80 -4.69 -4.82
C LEU A 41 4.01 -4.72 -3.89
N SER A 42 4.99 -5.57 -4.23
CA SER A 42 6.24 -5.71 -3.49
C SER A 42 7.34 -4.89 -4.14
N GLY A 43 8.04 -4.10 -3.32
CA GLY A 43 9.17 -3.28 -3.78
C GLY A 43 8.78 -2.01 -4.53
N TYR A 44 9.77 -1.43 -5.21
CA TYR A 44 9.61 -0.18 -5.96
C TYR A 44 9.01 -0.44 -7.34
N VAL A 45 7.79 0.02 -7.57
CA VAL A 45 7.09 -0.13 -8.87
C VAL A 45 6.81 1.25 -9.46
N MET A 46 7.42 1.57 -10.59
CA MET A 46 7.22 2.85 -11.26
C MET A 46 5.97 2.85 -12.15
N THR A 47 5.69 1.73 -12.83
CA THR A 47 4.58 1.64 -13.78
C THR A 47 4.03 0.22 -13.82
N ILE A 48 2.71 0.11 -13.96
CA ILE A 48 1.99 -1.11 -14.32
C ILE A 48 1.35 -0.91 -15.69
N LYS A 49 1.50 -1.91 -16.57
CA LYS A 49 0.80 -2.00 -17.85
C LYS A 49 0.20 -3.39 -17.96
N GLU A 50 -1.12 -3.47 -17.99
CA GLU A 50 -1.85 -4.72 -18.16
C GLU A 50 -2.54 -4.74 -19.53
N HIS A 51 -2.43 -5.87 -20.22
CA HIS A 51 -3.02 -6.08 -21.53
C HIS A 51 -3.75 -7.41 -21.57
N SER A 52 -4.97 -7.39 -22.10
CA SER A 52 -5.76 -8.60 -22.27
C SER A 52 -5.60 -9.20 -23.68
N PHE A 53 -5.52 -10.53 -23.72
CA PHE A 53 -5.42 -11.34 -24.93
C PHE A 53 -6.55 -12.36 -24.95
N LYS A 54 -6.94 -12.80 -26.14
CA LYS A 54 -7.88 -13.90 -26.29
C LYS A 54 -7.22 -15.18 -25.77
N ALA A 55 -7.89 -15.94 -24.90
CA ALA A 55 -7.47 -17.29 -24.54
C ALA A 55 -7.92 -18.26 -25.63
N ILE A 56 -7.01 -19.10 -26.13
CA ILE A 56 -7.30 -20.13 -27.14
C ILE A 56 -7.04 -21.50 -26.49
N ASP A 57 -8.03 -22.38 -26.54
CA ASP A 57 -7.87 -23.79 -26.15
C ASP A 57 -7.33 -24.58 -27.35
N THR A 58 -6.14 -25.13 -27.19
CA THR A 58 -5.52 -26.05 -28.16
C THR A 58 -5.30 -27.38 -27.46
N LEU A 59 -6.23 -28.31 -27.65
CA LEU A 59 -6.14 -29.68 -27.12
C LEU A 59 -6.03 -29.75 -25.58
N GLY A 60 -6.70 -28.84 -24.86
CA GLY A 60 -6.68 -28.76 -23.41
C GLY A 60 -5.60 -27.83 -22.85
N GLU A 61 -4.73 -27.27 -23.69
CA GLU A 61 -3.78 -26.24 -23.30
C GLU A 61 -4.33 -24.84 -23.62
N ILE A 62 -4.31 -23.95 -22.63
CA ILE A 62 -4.65 -22.53 -22.84
C ILE A 62 -3.42 -21.79 -23.34
N VAL A 63 -3.46 -21.38 -24.60
CA VAL A 63 -2.42 -20.57 -25.23
C VAL A 63 -2.91 -19.15 -25.47
N GLN A 64 -1.95 -18.21 -25.52
CA GLN A 64 -2.25 -16.80 -25.77
C GLN A 64 -2.60 -16.59 -27.26
N GLY A 65 -3.77 -16.00 -27.51
CA GLY A 65 -4.23 -15.59 -28.83
C GLY A 65 -3.95 -14.12 -29.15
N GLU A 66 -4.76 -13.56 -30.06
CA GLU A 66 -4.65 -12.16 -30.47
C GLU A 66 -4.92 -11.19 -29.31
N ARG A 67 -4.27 -10.01 -29.36
CA ARG A 67 -4.49 -8.93 -28.41
C ARG A 67 -5.93 -8.44 -28.51
N MET A 68 -6.64 -8.42 -27.39
CA MET A 68 -7.97 -7.85 -27.36
C MET A 68 -7.88 -6.33 -27.48
N SER A 69 -8.93 -5.71 -28.02
CA SER A 69 -9.00 -4.25 -27.99
C SER A 69 -8.91 -3.75 -26.54
N PRO A 70 -8.11 -2.69 -26.28
CA PRO A 70 -7.95 -2.13 -24.94
C PRO A 70 -9.32 -1.84 -24.33
N SER A 71 -9.46 -1.99 -23.02
CA SER A 71 -10.71 -1.70 -22.33
C SER A 71 -10.40 -1.34 -20.89
N TRP A 72 -11.04 -0.30 -20.37
CA TRP A 72 -10.90 0.14 -18.99
C TRP A 72 -11.22 -0.94 -17.94
N ARG A 73 -11.93 -2.02 -18.34
CA ARG A 73 -12.21 -3.18 -17.49
C ARG A 73 -11.14 -4.27 -17.51
N ARG A 74 -10.27 -4.27 -18.52
CA ARG A 74 -9.39 -5.39 -18.88
C ARG A 74 -7.91 -5.02 -18.95
N ASP A 75 -7.64 -3.75 -19.21
CA ASP A 75 -6.31 -3.19 -19.38
C ASP A 75 -6.16 -2.05 -18.39
N SER A 76 -4.97 -1.92 -17.80
CA SER A 76 -4.64 -0.83 -16.89
C SER A 76 -3.31 -0.20 -17.29
N TYR A 77 -3.21 1.11 -17.08
CA TYR A 77 -1.95 1.84 -17.18
C TYR A 77 -1.86 2.78 -15.99
N ILE A 78 -0.95 2.47 -15.08
CA ILE A 78 -0.83 3.16 -13.80
C ILE A 78 0.63 3.57 -13.61
N VAL A 79 0.85 4.84 -13.27
CA VAL A 79 2.18 5.37 -12.94
C VAL A 79 2.19 5.76 -11.46
N PHE A 80 3.29 5.45 -10.78
CA PHE A 80 3.48 5.76 -9.37
C PHE A 80 4.62 6.76 -9.17
N ASN A 81 4.55 7.52 -8.08
CA ASN A 81 5.70 8.27 -7.60
C ASN A 81 6.62 7.41 -6.71
N ARG A 82 7.74 7.99 -6.27
CA ARG A 82 8.71 7.30 -5.42
C ARG A 82 8.20 6.93 -4.03
N ALA A 83 7.09 7.53 -3.59
CA ALA A 83 6.43 7.19 -2.33
C ALA A 83 5.39 6.06 -2.49
N GLY A 84 5.19 5.56 -3.70
CA GLY A 84 4.25 4.48 -4.01
C GLY A 84 2.80 4.91 -4.17
N ASN A 85 2.56 6.19 -4.46
CA ASN A 85 1.25 6.74 -4.73
C ASN A 85 1.00 6.85 -6.25
N LYS A 86 -0.20 6.51 -6.72
CA LYS A 86 -0.60 6.68 -8.13
C LYS A 86 -0.56 8.16 -8.51
N VAL A 87 0.20 8.52 -9.53
CA VAL A 87 0.24 9.88 -10.09
C VAL A 87 -0.48 10.00 -11.43
N GLU A 88 -0.67 8.87 -12.12
CA GLU A 88 -1.42 8.81 -13.37
C GLU A 88 -2.14 7.47 -13.50
N GLU A 89 -3.36 7.50 -14.05
CA GLU A 89 -4.15 6.33 -14.39
C GLU A 89 -4.93 6.58 -15.69
N ASN A 90 -4.72 5.73 -16.70
CA ASN A 90 -5.34 5.89 -18.02
C ASN A 90 -6.37 4.79 -18.27
N PHE A 91 -7.54 5.19 -18.76
CA PHE A 91 -8.65 4.32 -19.11
C PHE A 91 -8.91 4.37 -20.60
N TYR A 92 -9.14 3.21 -21.21
CA TYR A 92 -9.35 3.09 -22.65
C TYR A 92 -10.76 2.58 -22.96
N ARG A 93 -11.33 3.05 -24.07
CA ARG A 93 -12.54 2.48 -24.67
C ARG A 93 -12.20 1.18 -25.40
N ASN A 94 -13.23 0.37 -25.64
CA ASN A 94 -13.14 -0.89 -26.38
C ASN A 94 -12.65 -0.74 -27.83
N ASP A 95 -12.54 0.48 -28.37
CA ASP A 95 -11.95 0.78 -29.68
C ASP A 95 -10.44 1.10 -29.58
N GLY A 96 -9.85 0.96 -28.39
CA GLY A 96 -8.46 1.29 -28.11
C GLY A 96 -8.17 2.77 -27.91
N LYS A 97 -9.15 3.66 -28.08
CA LYS A 97 -8.96 5.08 -27.86
C LYS A 97 -8.95 5.39 -26.36
N MET A 98 -8.11 6.33 -25.96
CA MET A 98 -8.09 6.83 -24.59
C MET A 98 -9.46 7.45 -24.27
N TRP A 99 -10.12 6.90 -23.26
CA TRP A 99 -11.38 7.42 -22.76
C TRP A 99 -11.15 8.55 -21.77
N SER A 100 -10.24 8.31 -20.82
CA SER A 100 -9.98 9.21 -19.71
C SER A 100 -8.54 9.03 -19.23
N LYS A 101 -7.99 10.11 -18.69
CA LYS A 101 -6.71 10.14 -17.99
C LYS A 101 -6.92 10.91 -16.68
N SER A 102 -6.63 10.24 -15.58
CA SER A 102 -6.62 10.84 -14.26
C SER A 102 -5.19 11.14 -13.86
N VAL A 103 -4.90 12.38 -13.48
CA VAL A 103 -3.61 12.79 -12.93
C VAL A 103 -3.84 13.19 -11.47
N PHE A 104 -3.01 12.66 -10.58
CA PHE A 104 -3.16 12.89 -9.14
C PHE A 104 -1.97 13.68 -8.60
N SER A 105 -2.26 14.83 -8.01
CA SER A 105 -1.34 15.56 -7.15
C SER A 105 -1.56 15.17 -5.70
N TYR A 106 -0.56 15.41 -4.87
CA TYR A 106 -0.66 15.16 -3.44
C TYR A 106 -0.07 16.33 -2.69
N ASP A 107 -0.72 16.70 -1.58
CA ASP A 107 -0.16 17.67 -0.65
C ASP A 107 1.07 17.09 0.08
N LYS A 108 1.74 17.92 0.89
CA LYS A 108 2.90 17.49 1.70
C LYS A 108 2.57 16.34 2.68
N ASN A 109 1.29 16.18 3.01
CA ASN A 109 0.79 15.12 3.89
C ASN A 109 0.31 13.89 3.12
N ARG A 110 0.53 13.84 1.79
CA ARG A 110 0.14 12.76 0.89
C ARG A 110 -1.38 12.55 0.79
N LYS A 111 -2.16 13.60 1.00
CA LYS A 111 -3.59 13.65 0.70
C LYS A 111 -3.78 14.08 -0.77
N LYS A 112 -4.69 13.39 -1.48
CA LYS A 112 -5.06 13.69 -2.87
C LYS A 112 -5.89 14.96 -2.96
#